data_AF-A0A949RET4-F1
#
_entry.id   AF-A0A949RET4-F1
#
_cell.length_a   1.000
_cell.length_b   1.000
_cell.length_c   1.000
_cell.angle_alpha   90.00
_cell.angle_beta   90.00
_cell.angle_gamma   90.00
#
_symmetry.space_group_name_H-M   'P 1'
#
loop_
_entity.id
_entity.type
_entity.pdbx_description
1 polymer ?
#
loop_
_entity_poly.entity_id
_entity_poly.type
_entity_poly.pdbx_seq_one_letter_code
_entity_poly.pdbx_strand_id
1 'polypeptide(L)'
;MKGNTPRTPENTDGQPAAERRAKRPGVLAGVLNGSFLTRDQVLGNMPFLLFIAGLMLVYIGYGYWTERTVRDLHRTDADLKELRSEYITVRSHLDRTEQQSQVAEDISGLGLRESRVPPRKITVEPELAEAVR
;
A
#
# COMPACT_ATOMS: atom_id res chain seq x y z
N MET A 1 -28.55 -12.51 -91.12
CA MET A 1 -28.90 -13.86 -90.59
C MET A 1 -27.66 -14.71 -90.37
N LYS A 2 -27.20 -14.80 -89.12
CA LYS A 2 -26.50 -15.92 -88.44
C LYS A 2 -26.81 -15.63 -86.96
N GLY A 3 -27.79 -16.30 -86.34
CA GLY A 3 -27.67 -17.65 -85.77
C GLY A 3 -27.13 -17.51 -84.34
N ASN A 4 -28.00 -17.39 -83.33
CA ASN A 4 -28.49 -18.48 -82.45
C ASN A 4 -27.49 -18.76 -81.29
N THR A 5 -27.83 -18.88 -80.00
CA THR A 5 -29.03 -18.69 -79.16
C THR A 5 -28.58 -18.81 -77.68
N PRO A 6 -29.47 -18.84 -76.65
CA PRO A 6 -29.32 -18.11 -75.40
C PRO A 6 -28.81 -19.02 -74.25
N ARG A 7 -28.71 -18.51 -73.01
CA ARG A 7 -29.27 -19.15 -71.80
C ARG A 7 -29.40 -18.11 -70.68
N THR A 8 -30.52 -18.24 -69.99
CA THR A 8 -31.17 -17.38 -68.99
C THR A 8 -30.46 -17.48 -67.60
N PRO A 9 -31.08 -17.02 -66.48
CA PRO A 9 -30.64 -15.92 -65.62
C PRO A 9 -30.09 -16.42 -64.26
N GLU A 10 -29.99 -15.50 -63.30
CA GLU A 10 -30.12 -15.75 -61.85
C GLU A 10 -28.92 -16.39 -61.14
N ASN A 11 -28.34 -15.65 -60.20
CA ASN A 11 -28.23 -16.09 -58.81
C ASN A 11 -27.72 -14.95 -57.92
N THR A 12 -28.47 -14.78 -56.84
CA THR A 12 -28.28 -13.89 -55.68
C THR A 12 -27.11 -14.38 -54.82
N ASP A 13 -26.75 -13.54 -53.85
CA ASP A 13 -26.12 -13.87 -52.57
C ASP A 13 -24.61 -13.65 -52.44
N GLY A 14 -24.25 -12.83 -51.44
CA GLY A 14 -22.96 -12.95 -50.76
C GLY A 14 -22.05 -11.73 -50.80
N GLN A 15 -22.36 -10.72 -50.00
CA GLN A 15 -21.36 -9.83 -49.41
C GLN A 15 -20.30 -10.66 -48.63
N PRO A 16 -19.04 -10.20 -48.46
CA PRO A 16 -18.82 -9.10 -47.52
C PRO A 16 -17.75 -8.07 -47.87
N ALA A 17 -18.13 -6.82 -47.61
CA ALA A 17 -17.23 -5.75 -47.25
C ALA A 17 -16.67 -5.99 -45.84
N ALA A 18 -15.35 -6.14 -45.70
CA ALA A 18 -14.67 -6.01 -44.41
C ALA A 18 -13.16 -5.80 -44.59
N GLU A 19 -12.71 -4.56 -44.77
CA GLU A 19 -11.30 -4.21 -44.56
C GLU A 19 -11.18 -3.19 -43.41
N ARG A 20 -11.44 -3.65 -42.18
CA ARG A 20 -11.06 -2.94 -40.96
C ARG A 20 -9.66 -3.39 -40.55
N ARG A 21 -8.63 -2.77 -41.15
CA ARG A 21 -7.21 -2.98 -40.80
C ARG A 21 -6.89 -2.32 -39.45
N ALA A 22 -7.17 -3.02 -38.36
CA ALA A 22 -6.50 -2.79 -37.08
C ALA A 22 -5.07 -3.37 -37.16
N LYS A 23 -4.15 -2.63 -37.79
CA LYS A 23 -2.69 -2.84 -37.64
C LYS A 23 -2.34 -2.30 -36.25
N ARG A 24 -1.85 -3.07 -35.27
CA ARG A 24 -0.48 -3.60 -35.18
C ARG A 24 -0.37 -4.71 -34.09
N PRO A 25 -0.81 -5.96 -34.35
CA PRO A 25 -0.39 -7.12 -33.55
C PRO A 25 0.96 -7.71 -34.00
N GLY A 26 1.48 -7.28 -35.16
CA GLY A 26 2.63 -7.93 -35.81
C GLY A 26 3.97 -7.78 -35.09
N VAL A 27 4.15 -6.78 -34.23
CA VAL A 27 5.44 -6.56 -33.54
C VAL A 27 5.61 -7.55 -32.39
N LEU A 28 4.59 -7.71 -31.54
CA LEU A 28 4.60 -8.70 -30.45
C LEU A 28 4.64 -10.13 -31.01
N ALA A 29 3.84 -10.41 -32.04
CA ALA A 29 3.86 -11.69 -32.73
C ALA A 29 5.22 -11.97 -33.40
N GLY A 30 5.88 -10.96 -33.95
CA GLY A 30 7.21 -11.07 -34.56
C GLY A 30 8.33 -11.33 -33.53
N VAL A 31 8.17 -10.84 -32.30
CA VAL A 31 9.08 -11.14 -31.19
C VAL A 31 8.89 -12.58 -30.70
N LEU A 32 7.64 -13.03 -30.54
CA LEU A 32 7.30 -14.39 -30.12
C LEU A 32 7.69 -15.45 -31.18
N ASN A 33 7.51 -15.14 -32.46
CA ASN A 33 7.90 -16.00 -33.58
C ASN A 33 9.41 -15.97 -33.88
N GLY A 34 10.21 -15.25 -33.07
CA GLY A 34 11.67 -15.24 -33.20
C GLY A 34 12.21 -14.41 -34.38
N SER A 35 11.37 -13.87 -35.25
CA SER A 35 11.81 -13.02 -36.38
C SER A 35 12.56 -11.76 -35.95
N PHE A 36 12.37 -11.32 -34.70
CA PHE A 36 13.17 -10.26 -34.08
C PHE A 36 14.58 -10.73 -33.69
N LEU A 37 14.71 -11.97 -33.21
CA LEU A 37 15.99 -12.56 -32.81
C LEU A 37 16.86 -12.89 -34.02
N THR A 38 16.25 -13.17 -35.19
CA THR A 38 16.97 -13.51 -36.42
C THR A 38 17.53 -12.30 -37.19
N ARG A 39 17.39 -11.09 -36.66
CA ARG A 39 17.99 -9.89 -37.28
C ARG A 39 19.50 -9.93 -37.13
N ASP A 40 20.26 -9.67 -38.20
CA ASP A 40 21.73 -9.72 -38.20
C ASP A 40 22.39 -8.93 -37.05
N GLN A 41 21.80 -7.80 -36.67
CA GLN A 41 22.25 -6.97 -35.55
C GLN A 41 22.10 -7.67 -34.18
N VAL A 42 21.08 -8.50 -34.03
CA VAL A 42 20.80 -9.26 -32.80
C VAL A 42 21.65 -10.54 -32.76
N LEU A 43 21.87 -11.20 -33.91
CA LEU A 43 22.78 -12.34 -34.00
C LEU A 43 24.21 -11.95 -33.62
N GLY A 44 24.68 -10.78 -34.04
CA GLY A 44 26.03 -10.28 -33.71
C GLY A 44 26.29 -10.16 -32.20
N ASN A 45 25.23 -9.95 -31.40
CA ASN A 45 25.32 -9.77 -29.95
C ASN A 45 24.57 -10.86 -29.16
N MET A 46 24.47 -12.08 -29.71
CA MET A 46 23.87 -13.24 -29.04
C MET A 46 24.25 -13.44 -27.56
N PRO A 47 25.53 -13.35 -27.13
CA PRO A 47 25.87 -13.52 -25.72
C PRO A 47 25.23 -12.47 -24.80
N PHE A 48 25.01 -11.25 -25.30
CA PHE A 48 24.34 -10.19 -24.54
C PHE A 48 22.84 -10.45 -24.38
N LEU A 49 22.18 -11.02 -25.40
CA LEU A 49 20.77 -11.41 -25.31
C LEU A 49 20.57 -12.52 -24.27
N LEU A 50 21.50 -13.48 -24.23
CA LEU A 50 21.50 -14.57 -23.25
C LEU A 50 21.74 -14.05 -21.82
N PHE A 51 22.59 -13.02 -21.67
CA PHE A 51 22.78 -12.32 -20.40
C PHE A 51 21.47 -11.68 -19.91
N ILE A 52 20.72 -10.98 -20.78
CA ILE A 52 19.42 -10.39 -20.43
C ILE A 52 18.39 -11.46 -20.06
N ALA A 53 18.35 -12.57 -20.81
CA ALA A 53 17.46 -13.69 -20.50
C ALA A 53 17.78 -14.30 -19.11
N GLY A 54 19.07 -14.42 -18.77
CA GLY A 54 19.50 -14.78 -17.42
C GLY A 54 19.07 -13.77 -16.36
N LEU A 55 19.18 -12.47 -16.66
CA LEU A 55 18.73 -11.40 -15.77
C LEU A 55 17.21 -11.48 -15.49
N MET A 56 16.42 -11.83 -16.51
CA MET A 56 14.97 -12.07 -16.38
C MET A 56 14.66 -13.25 -15.44
N LEU A 57 15.42 -14.35 -15.54
CA LEU A 57 15.31 -15.48 -14.62
C LEU A 57 15.64 -15.08 -13.18
N VAL A 58 16.73 -14.34 -12.98
CA VAL A 58 17.13 -13.81 -11.67
C VAL A 58 16.05 -12.86 -11.12
N TYR A 59 15.48 -12.01 -11.97
CA TYR A 59 14.42 -11.07 -11.59
C TYR A 59 13.16 -11.79 -11.08
N ILE A 60 12.71 -12.82 -11.80
CA ILE A 60 11.57 -13.65 -11.38
C ILE A 60 11.89 -14.35 -10.05
N GLY A 61 13.11 -14.91 -9.91
CA GLY A 61 13.57 -15.53 -8.67
C GLY A 61 13.62 -14.55 -7.48
N TYR A 62 14.06 -13.32 -7.72
CA TYR A 62 14.09 -12.25 -6.72
C TYR A 62 12.67 -11.85 -6.29
N GLY A 63 11.73 -11.77 -7.24
CA GLY A 63 10.31 -11.58 -6.95
C GLY A 63 9.75 -12.65 -6.02
N TYR A 64 10.07 -13.92 -6.28
CA TYR A 64 9.63 -15.03 -5.42
C TYR A 64 10.20 -14.96 -3.99
N TRP A 65 11.43 -14.47 -3.83
CA TRP A 65 12.03 -14.26 -2.50
C TRP A 65 11.30 -13.16 -1.73
N THR A 66 10.91 -12.10 -2.44
CA THR A 66 10.17 -10.95 -1.89
C THR A 66 8.83 -11.37 -1.26
N GLU A 67 8.14 -12.36 -1.83
CA GLU A 67 6.87 -12.90 -1.30
C GLU A 67 7.00 -13.42 0.16
N ARG A 68 8.13 -14.06 0.49
CA ARG A 68 8.41 -14.52 1.86
C ARG A 68 8.74 -13.35 2.78
N THR A 69 9.59 -12.44 2.32
CA THR A 69 9.96 -11.23 3.08
C THR A 69 8.74 -10.37 3.42
N VAL A 70 7.80 -10.22 2.50
CA VAL A 70 6.53 -9.49 2.73
C VAL A 70 5.69 -10.17 3.81
N ARG A 71 5.61 -11.51 3.79
CA ARG A 71 4.82 -12.25 4.78
C ARG A 71 5.42 -12.16 6.19
N ASP A 72 6.74 -12.22 6.29
CA ASP A 72 7.43 -12.08 7.57
C ASP A 72 7.34 -10.64 8.08
N LEU A 73 7.44 -9.64 7.19
CA LEU A 73 7.21 -8.23 7.53
C LEU A 73 5.81 -8.00 8.11
N HIS A 74 4.77 -8.59 7.49
CA HIS A 74 3.41 -8.49 8.01
C HIS A 74 3.22 -9.14 9.39
N ARG A 75 3.93 -10.24 9.68
CA ARG A 75 3.89 -10.87 11.01
C ARG A 75 4.56 -9.98 12.07
N THR A 76 5.76 -9.48 11.78
CA THR A 76 6.48 -8.60 12.70
C THR A 76 5.72 -7.29 12.97
N ASP A 77 5.01 -6.75 11.97
CA ASP A 77 4.18 -5.55 12.14
C ASP A 77 2.93 -5.84 12.99
N ALA A 78 2.33 -7.03 12.86
CA ALA A 78 1.23 -7.47 13.72
C ALA A 78 1.69 -7.63 15.18
N ASP A 79 2.84 -8.26 15.42
CA ASP A 79 3.40 -8.45 16.77
C ASP A 79 3.71 -7.10 17.44
N LEU A 80 4.29 -6.14 16.69
CA LEU A 80 4.52 -4.77 17.17
C LEU A 80 3.21 -4.06 17.54
N LYS A 81 2.15 -4.26 16.74
CA LYS A 81 0.84 -3.67 16.99
C LYS A 81 0.20 -4.24 18.26
N GLU A 82 0.30 -5.55 18.47
CA GLU A 82 -0.20 -6.23 19.66
C GLU A 82 0.53 -5.74 20.92
N LEU A 83 1.87 -5.73 20.90
CA LEU A 83 2.68 -5.24 22.03
C LEU A 83 2.41 -3.77 22.36
N ARG A 84 2.20 -2.93 21.34
CA ARG A 84 1.82 -1.53 21.52
C ARG A 84 0.42 -1.38 22.12
N SER A 85 -0.53 -2.23 21.71
CA SER A 85 -1.87 -2.25 22.28
C SER A 85 -1.85 -2.65 23.75
N GLU A 86 -1.05 -3.65 24.11
CA GLU A 86 -0.87 -4.08 25.49
C GLU A 86 -0.25 -2.95 26.33
N TYR A 87 0.81 -2.31 25.85
CA TYR A 87 1.43 -1.16 26.51
C TYR A 87 0.44 -0.01 26.73
N ILE A 88 -0.34 0.36 25.72
CA ILE A 88 -1.36 1.42 25.83
C ILE A 88 -2.41 1.03 26.88
N THR A 89 -2.83 -0.23 26.90
CA THR A 89 -3.83 -0.72 27.85
C THR A 89 -3.30 -0.66 29.28
N VAL A 90 -2.11 -1.19 29.54
CA VAL A 90 -1.47 -1.18 30.87
C VAL A 90 -1.22 0.25 31.34
N ARG A 91 -0.71 1.12 30.46
CA ARG A 91 -0.53 2.54 30.77
C ARG A 91 -1.85 3.23 31.07
N SER A 92 -2.90 2.96 30.30
CA SER A 92 -4.23 3.55 30.56
C SER A 92 -4.81 3.12 31.90
N HIS A 93 -4.52 1.90 32.36
CA HIS A 93 -4.89 1.45 33.70
C HIS A 93 -4.13 2.22 34.80
N LEU A 94 -2.85 2.51 34.58
CA LEU A 94 -2.05 3.31 35.50
C LEU A 94 -2.56 4.76 35.53
N ASP A 95 -2.69 5.39 34.35
CA ASP A 95 -3.18 6.77 34.22
C ASP A 95 -4.59 6.96 34.83
N ARG A 96 -5.45 5.92 34.77
CA ARG A 96 -6.78 5.93 35.38
C ARG A 96 -6.73 5.80 36.90
N THR A 97 -5.80 5.02 37.44
CA THR A 97 -5.56 4.93 38.89
C THR A 97 -4.96 6.24 39.42
N GLU A 98 -4.08 6.88 38.64
CA GLU A 98 -3.43 8.14 39.00
C GLU A 98 -4.32 9.38 38.80
N GLN A 99 -5.49 9.23 38.14
CA GLN A 99 -6.43 10.33 37.97
C GLN A 99 -6.87 10.90 39.31
N GLN A 100 -6.71 12.22 39.47
CA GLN A 100 -7.07 12.95 40.69
C GLN A 100 -8.51 12.68 41.16
N SER A 101 -9.45 12.42 40.25
CA SER A 101 -10.82 12.05 40.61
C SER A 101 -10.94 10.68 41.27
N GLN A 102 -10.19 9.68 40.79
CA GLN A 102 -10.17 8.33 41.34
C GLN A 102 -9.45 8.32 42.70
N VAL A 103 -8.30 9.01 42.76
CA VAL A 103 -7.54 9.22 44.00
C VAL A 103 -8.36 10.00 45.04
N ALA A 104 -9.06 11.06 44.65
CA ALA A 104 -9.93 11.81 45.57
C ALA A 104 -11.12 10.99 46.08
N GLU A 105 -11.64 10.06 45.28
CA GLU A 105 -12.70 9.13 45.66
C GLU A 105 -12.18 8.04 46.61
N ASP A 106 -11.03 7.43 46.33
CA ASP A 106 -10.40 6.41 47.20
C ASP A 106 -10.01 6.98 48.57
N ILE A 107 -9.54 8.23 48.63
CA ILE A 107 -9.16 8.89 49.88
C ILE A 107 -10.40 9.50 50.60
N SER A 108 -11.57 9.57 49.94
CA SER A 108 -12.79 10.13 50.55
C SER A 108 -13.29 9.31 51.76
N GLY A 109 -13.04 8.00 51.77
CA GLY A 109 -13.32 7.11 52.90
C GLY A 109 -12.44 7.36 54.13
N LEU A 110 -11.30 8.04 53.94
CA LEU A 110 -10.37 8.45 55.00
C LEU A 110 -10.67 9.87 55.55
N GLY A 111 -11.73 10.53 55.06
CA GLY A 111 -12.18 11.84 55.55
C GLY A 111 -11.41 13.05 55.00
N LEU A 112 -10.51 12.84 54.04
CA LEU A 112 -9.75 13.90 53.38
C LEU A 112 -10.54 14.45 52.18
N ARG A 113 -10.69 15.77 52.09
CA ARG A 113 -11.40 16.46 51.00
C ARG A 113 -10.42 17.20 50.10
N GLU A 114 -10.63 17.08 48.79
CA GLU A 114 -9.85 17.82 47.80
C GLU A 114 -10.04 19.34 48.00
N SER A 115 -8.93 20.07 48.15
CA SER A 115 -8.95 21.52 48.31
C SER A 115 -9.26 22.19 46.97
N ARG A 116 -10.53 22.50 46.72
CA ARG A 116 -11.00 23.26 45.55
C ARG A 116 -10.72 24.77 45.62
N VAL A 117 -10.13 25.24 46.71
CA VAL A 117 -9.81 26.66 46.90
C VAL A 117 -8.33 26.89 46.59
N PRO A 118 -7.99 27.76 45.63
CA PRO A 118 -6.58 28.09 45.36
C PRO A 118 -5.95 28.76 46.61
N PRO A 119 -4.69 28.42 46.95
CA PRO A 119 -4.03 28.99 48.11
C PRO A 119 -3.90 30.51 47.98
N ARG A 120 -4.40 31.24 48.98
CA ARG A 120 -4.27 32.70 49.02
C ARG A 120 -2.83 33.08 49.36
N LYS A 121 -2.20 33.86 48.49
CA LYS A 121 -0.91 34.50 48.77
C LYS A 121 -1.13 35.58 49.82
N ILE A 122 -0.65 35.35 51.05
CA ILE A 122 -0.65 36.36 52.10
C ILE A 122 0.51 37.31 51.78
N THR A 123 0.20 38.47 51.21
CA THR A 123 1.17 39.55 51.09
C THR A 123 1.08 40.33 52.39
N VAL A 124 2.16 40.34 53.17
CA VAL A 124 2.22 41.04 54.45
C VAL A 124 2.51 42.49 54.14
N GLU A 125 1.55 43.39 54.38
CA GLU A 125 1.84 44.83 54.38
C GLU A 125 2.80 45.11 55.55
N PRO A 126 3.96 45.75 55.30
CA PRO A 126 5.03 45.88 56.29
C PRO A 126 4.67 46.74 57.52
N GLU A 127 3.57 47.51 57.47
CA GLU A 127 3.15 48.39 58.58
C GLU A 127 2.64 47.66 59.83
N LEU A 128 2.17 46.41 59.72
CA LEU A 128 1.63 45.67 60.87
C LEU A 128 2.68 44.84 61.61
N ALA A 129 3.93 44.77 61.12
CA ALA A 129 5.01 44.01 61.75
C ALA A 129 5.74 44.79 62.85
N GLU A 130 5.69 46.13 62.83
CA GLU A 130 6.39 46.96 63.82
C GLU A 130 5.55 47.26 65.07
N ALA A 131 4.23 47.03 65.04
CA ALA A 131 3.34 47.30 66.17
C ALA A 131 3.34 46.18 67.25
N VAL A 132 4.13 45.11 67.08
CA VAL A 132 4.18 43.94 68.00
C VAL A 132 5.59 43.74 68.58
N ARG A 133 6.42 44.78 68.61
CA ARG A 133 7.71 44.76 69.33
C ARG A 133 7.65 45.65 70.57
#